data_AF-A0A836U0U3-F1
#
_entry.id   AF-A0A836U0U3-F1
#
_cell.length_a   1.000
_cell.length_b   1.000
_cell.length_c   1.000
_cell.angle_alpha   90.00
_cell.angle_beta   90.00
_cell.angle_gamma   90.00
#
_symmetry.space_group_name_H-M   'P 1'
#
loop_
_entity.id
_entity.type
_entity.pdbx_description
1 polymer ?
#
loop_
_entity_poly.entity_id
_entity_poly.type
_entity_poly.pdbx_seq_one_letter_code
_entity_poly.pdbx_strand_id
1 'polypeptide(L)' 'MAEGVETIEQLNYLADNGCNEVQGYFTGRPLPAEEFIQFLVKESTEPHLRLAHSA' A
#
# COMPACT_ATOMS: atom_id res chain seq x y z
N MET A 1 6.35 5.03 -9.82
CA MET A 1 5.26 5.34 -8.88
C MET A 1 4.01 5.74 -9.65
N ALA A 2 2.89 5.07 -9.40
CA ALA A 2 1.56 5.40 -9.93
C ALA A 2 0.63 5.86 -8.79
N GLU A 3 -0.18 6.88 -9.04
CA GLU A 3 -1.09 7.48 -8.05
C GLU A 3 -2.55 7.31 -8.46
N GLY A 4 -3.45 7.30 -7.47
CA GLY A 4 -4.89 7.14 -7.69
C GLY A 4 -5.36 5.70 -7.91
N VAL A 5 -4.68 4.70 -7.33
CA VAL A 5 -5.14 3.30 -7.38
C VAL A 5 -6.28 3.07 -6.40
N GLU A 6 -7.47 2.82 -6.93
CA GLU A 6 -8.72 2.67 -6.18
C GLU A 6 -9.28 1.25 -6.23
N THR A 7 -8.93 0.45 -7.24
CA THR A 7 -9.45 -0.92 -7.42
C THR A 7 -8.36 -1.97 -7.61
N ILE A 8 -8.72 -3.24 -7.39
CA ILE A 8 -7.82 -4.37 -7.58
C ILE A 8 -7.44 -4.55 -9.06
N GLU A 9 -8.33 -4.23 -9.99
CA GLU A 9 -8.07 -4.30 -11.43
C GLU A 9 -7.01 -3.29 -11.86
N GLN A 10 -7.03 -2.08 -11.30
CA GLN A 10 -6.00 -1.06 -11.53
C GLN A 10 -4.65 -1.49 -10.97
N LEU A 11 -4.64 -2.07 -9.76
CA LEU A 11 -3.42 -2.62 -9.16
C LEU A 11 -2.81 -3.71 -10.03
N ASN A 12 -3.62 -4.68 -10.47
CA ASN A 12 -3.17 -5.79 -11.32
C ASN A 12 -2.62 -5.28 -12.65
N TYR A 13 -3.33 -4.35 -13.31
CA TYR A 13 -2.85 -3.74 -14.54
C TYR A 13 -1.47 -3.08 -14.35
N LEU A 14 -1.29 -2.32 -13.27
CA LEU A 14 -0.03 -1.66 -12.97
C LEU A 14 1.08 -2.67 -12.68
N ALA A 15 0.79 -3.73 -11.92
CA ALA A 15 1.73 -4.80 -11.61
C ALA A 15 2.19 -5.55 -12.89
N ASP A 16 1.25 -5.91 -13.77
CA ASP A 16 1.54 -6.58 -15.05
C ASP A 16 2.40 -5.72 -15.99
N ASN A 17 2.33 -4.39 -15.85
CA ASN A 17 3.14 -3.43 -16.59
C ASN A 17 4.46 -3.05 -15.87
N GLY A 18 4.81 -3.78 -14.79
CA GLY A 18 6.07 -3.58 -14.07
C GLY A 18 6.09 -2.37 -13.15
N CYS A 19 4.94 -1.81 -12.80
CA CYS A 19 4.86 -0.77 -11.78
C CYS A 19 5.03 -1.39 -10.40
N ASN A 20 6.07 -0.97 -9.68
CA ASN A 20 6.47 -1.51 -8.37
C ASN A 20 6.03 -0.64 -7.18
N GLU A 21 5.53 0.57 -7.43
CA GLU A 21 5.18 1.55 -6.41
C GLU A 21 3.86 2.21 -6.76
N VAL A 22 2.89 2.12 -5.85
CA VAL A 22 1.54 2.66 -6.04
C VAL A 22 1.04 3.41 -4.82
N GLN A 23 0.18 4.40 -5.04
CA GLN A 23 -0.58 5.08 -4.00
C GLN A 23 -2.03 5.23 -4.45
N GLY A 24 -2.99 4.97 -3.56
CA GLY A 24 -4.38 5.36 -3.76
C GLY A 24 -5.29 4.76 -2.68
N TYR A 25 -6.60 4.98 -2.80
CA TYR A 25 -7.56 4.51 -1.80
C TYR A 25 -7.59 2.99 -1.62
N PHE A 26 -7.13 2.23 -2.62
CA PHE A 26 -6.95 0.78 -2.51
C PHE A 26 -5.87 0.41 -1.49
N THR A 27 -4.78 1.18 -1.43
CA THR A 27 -3.65 0.94 -0.52
C THR A 27 -3.77 1.70 0.81
N GLY A 28 -4.55 2.78 0.85
CA GLY A 28 -4.82 3.55 2.06
C GLY A 28 -5.45 4.91 1.75
N ARG A 29 -6.34 5.37 2.62
CA ARG A 29 -6.89 6.73 2.54
C ARG A 29 -5.96 7.71 3.26
N PRO A 30 -5.94 9.00 2.87
CA PRO A 30 -5.29 10.03 3.66
C PRO A 30 -5.79 9.99 5.11
N LEU A 31 -4.86 10.00 6.05
CA LEU A 31 -5.13 10.01 7.47
C LEU A 31 -4.79 11.39 8.06
N PRO A 32 -5.51 11.86 9.08
CA PRO A 32 -5.04 12.94 9.95
C PRO A 32 -3.67 12.61 10.54
N ALA A 33 -2.89 13.64 10.88
CA ALA A 33 -1.51 13.46 11.35
C ALA A 33 -1.43 12.58 12.61
N GLU A 34 -2.34 12.78 13.56
CA GLU A 34 -2.41 12.02 14.81
C GLU A 34 -2.71 10.53 14.55
N GLU A 35 -3.60 10.23 13.60
CA GLU A 35 -3.93 8.86 13.21
C GLU A 35 -2.77 8.20 12.45
N PHE A 36 -2.06 8.96 11.61
CA PHE A 36 -0.89 8.46 10.91
C PHE A 36 0.24 8.08 11.87
N ILE A 37 0.48 8.87 12.92
CA ILE A 37 1.47 8.54 13.96
C ILE A 37 1.09 7.22 14.67
N GLN A 38 -0.19 7.04 15.01
CA GLN A 38 -0.67 5.80 15.62
C GLN A 38 -0.50 4.60 14.69
N PHE A 39 -0.78 4.78 13.40
CA PHE A 39 -0.55 3.78 12.36
C PHE A 39 0.92 3.34 12.32
N LEU A 40 1.86 4.29 12.27
CA LEU A 40 3.30 3.98 12.26
C LEU A 40 3.76 3.22 13.52
N VAL A 41 3.24 3.59 14.69
CA VAL A 41 3.56 2.89 15.94
C VAL A 41 3.06 1.45 15.91
N LYS A 42 1.82 1.22 15.44
CA LYS A 42 1.24 -0.12 15.33
C LYS A 42 2.03 -1.02 14.35
N GLU A 43 2.44 -0.49 13.20
CA GLU A 43 3.24 -1.22 12.22
C GLU A 43 4.64 -1.62 12.75
N SER A 44 5.18 -0.85 13.71
CA SER A 44 6.48 -1.17 14.32
C SER A 44 6.44 -2.32 15.34
N THR A 45 5.25 -2.64 15.84
CA THR A 45 5.05 -3.64 16.91
C THR A 45 4.49 -4.98 16.42
N GLU A 46 3.93 -5.01 15.22
CA GLU A 46 3.37 -6.23 14.62
C GLU A 46 4.23 -6.70 13.43
N PRO A 47 4.61 -7.99 13.35
CA PRO A 47 5.31 -8.52 12.18
C PRO A 47 4.34 -8.50 10.99
N HIS A 48 4.58 -7.59 10.04
CA HIS A 48 3.85 -7.55 8.78
C HIS A 48 4.01 -8.89 8.04
N LEU A 49 2.89 -9.43 7.56
CA LEU A 49 2.86 -10.54 6.60
C LEU A 49 3.63 -10.06 5.36
N ARG A 50 4.91 -10.41 5.28
CA ARG A 50 5.65 -10.31 4.02
C ARG A 50 4.87 -11.15 3.02
N LEU A 51 4.22 -10.52 2.04
CA LEU A 51 3.90 -11.22 0.81
C LEU A 51 5.26 -11.65 0.27
N ALA A 52 5.59 -12.92 0.49
CA ALA A 52 6.73 -13.55 -0.13
C ALA A 52 6.49 -13.49 -1.63
N HIS A 53 7.07 -12.48 -2.29
CA HIS A 53 7.41 -12.61 -3.69
C HIS A 53 8.53 -13.64 -3.73
N SER A 54 8.14 -14.92 -3.77
CA SER A 54 8.99 -16.00 -4.25
C SER A 54 9.25 -15.71 -5.72
N ALA A 55 10.43 -15.16 -6.00
CA ALA A 55 11.14 -15.45 -7.24
C ALA A 55 12.11 -16.61 -6.97
#